data_AF-A0A5K1DC98-F1
#
_entry.id   AF-A0A5K1DC98-F1
#
_cell.length_a   1.000
_cell.length_b   1.000
_cell.length_c   1.000
_cell.angle_alpha   90.00
_cell.angle_beta   90.00
_cell.angle_gamma   90.00
#
_symmetry.space_group_name_H-M   'P 1'
#
loop_
_entity.id
_entity.type
_entity.pdbx_description
1 polymer ?
#
loop_
_entity_poly.entity_id
_entity_poly.type
_entity_poly.pdbx_seq_one_letter_code
_entity_poly.pdbx_strand_id
1 'polypeptide(L)' 'CDPYFDAAGCHHPGCTPIWPTPQCVQKCRAENQVWSSLKHFGVSAYRIQSDPKSIMTEIYRNGPVEAAMVVYE' A
#
# COMPACT_ATOMS: atom_id res chain seq x y z
N CYS A 1 12.32 -6.19 0.10
CA CYS A 1 13.47 -5.49 0.68
C CYS A 1 13.22 -5.17 2.15
N ASP A 2 12.10 -4.51 2.48
CA ASP A 2 11.77 -4.13 3.87
C ASP A 2 10.38 -4.67 4.27
N PRO A 3 10.30 -5.78 5.02
CA PRO A 3 9.03 -6.31 5.52
C PRO A 3 8.36 -5.37 6.51
N TYR A 4 7.03 -5.37 6.54
CA TYR A 4 6.27 -4.57 7.50
C TYR A 4 6.66 -4.90 8.95
N PHE A 5 6.74 -3.89 9.81
CA PHE A 5 7.33 -4.02 11.14
C PHE A 5 6.41 -4.76 12.12
N ASP A 6 5.09 -4.65 11.96
CA ASP A 6 4.09 -5.30 12.80
C ASP A 6 3.51 -6.54 12.09
N ALA A 7 3.93 -7.72 12.54
CA ALA A 7 3.48 -9.00 12.00
C ALA A 7 2.22 -9.56 12.69
N ALA A 8 1.82 -9.02 13.83
CA ALA A 8 0.64 -9.50 14.56
C ALA A 8 -0.66 -8.93 13.96
N GLY A 9 -0.57 -7.70 13.44
CA GLY A 9 -1.73 -6.96 12.99
C GLY A 9 -2.68 -6.65 14.16
N CYS A 10 -3.79 -6.01 13.84
CA CYS A 10 -4.80 -5.64 14.81
C CYS A 10 -6.19 -6.07 14.34
N HIS A 11 -7.01 -6.53 15.27
CA HIS A 11 -8.43 -6.81 15.05
C HIS A 11 -9.28 -5.74 15.75
N HIS A 12 -10.32 -5.27 15.05
CA HIS A 12 -11.26 -4.28 15.56
C HIS A 12 -12.05 -4.80 16.79
N PRO A 13 -12.35 -3.97 17.83
CA PRO A 13 -12.25 -2.51 17.90
C PRO A 13 -11.00 -1.99 18.63
N GLY A 14 -10.29 -1.06 17.98
CA GLY A 14 -9.23 -0.26 18.59
C GLY A 14 -7.88 -0.98 18.68
N CYS A 15 -6.91 -0.50 17.90
CA CYS A 15 -5.53 -0.99 17.95
C CYS A 15 -4.74 -0.22 19.00
N THR A 16 -4.43 -0.87 20.12
CA THR A 16 -3.49 -0.33 21.11
C THR A 16 -2.33 -1.30 21.30
N PRO A 17 -1.08 -0.80 21.32
CA PRO A 17 -0.67 0.60 21.25
C PRO A 17 -0.67 1.17 19.83
N ILE A 18 -0.81 2.50 19.71
CA ILE A 18 -0.51 3.22 18.46
C ILE A 18 1.01 3.30 18.34
N TRP A 19 1.56 2.69 17.29
CA TRP A 19 3.00 2.75 17.03
C TRP A 19 3.38 4.07 16.34
N PRO A 20 4.51 4.70 16.70
CA PRO A 20 5.03 5.82 15.93
C PRO A 20 5.42 5.38 14.52
N THR A 21 5.32 6.28 13.54
CA THR A 21 5.79 6.01 12.18
C THR A 21 7.28 5.64 12.19
N PRO A 22 7.68 4.46 11.69
CA PRO A 22 9.07 4.05 11.64
C PRO A 22 9.94 4.99 10.79
N GLN A 23 11.23 5.07 11.10
CA GLN A 23 12.18 5.88 10.34
C GLN A 23 12.51 5.27 8.98
N CYS A 24 12.75 6.11 7.97
CA CYS A 24 13.17 5.65 6.65
C CYS A 24 14.67 5.34 6.62
N VAL A 25 15.04 4.06 6.72
CA VAL A 25 16.45 3.63 6.81
C VAL A 25 17.16 3.43 5.46
N GLN A 26 16.42 3.42 4.35
CA GLN A 26 16.95 3.22 2.98
C GLN A 26 17.91 2.02 2.83
N LYS A 27 17.64 0.94 3.56
CA LYS A 27 18.43 -0.30 3.59
C LYS A 27 17.50 -1.50 3.58
N CYS A 28 17.87 -2.59 2.91
CA CYS A 28 17.12 -3.85 3.02
C CYS A 28 17.45 -4.58 4.32
N ARG A 29 16.48 -5.34 4.83
CA ARG A 29 16.69 -6.18 6.03
C ARG A 29 17.68 -7.33 5.75
N ALA A 30 17.62 -7.91 4.56
CA ALA A 30 18.56 -8.94 4.12
C ALA A 30 19.87 -8.30 3.63
N GLU A 31 21.01 -8.76 4.15
CA GLU A 31 22.33 -8.18 3.88
C GLU A 31 22.80 -8.36 2.43
N ASN A 32 22.27 -9.34 1.71
CA ASN A 32 22.59 -9.62 0.32
C ASN A 32 21.78 -8.77 -0.68
N GLN A 33 20.97 -7.81 -0.21
CA GLN A 33 20.11 -6.99 -1.05
C GLN A 33 20.51 -5.51 -0.99
N VAL A 34 20.60 -4.86 -2.15
CA VAL A 34 20.87 -3.43 -2.25
C VAL A 34 19.54 -2.68 -2.41
N TRP A 35 19.26 -1.73 -1.51
CA TRP A 35 17.98 -1.02 -1.47
C TRP A 35 17.64 -0.29 -2.77
N SER A 36 18.61 0.36 -3.39
CA SER A 36 18.40 1.13 -4.62
C SER A 36 18.09 0.25 -5.83
N SER A 37 18.63 -0.97 -5.90
CA SER A 37 18.40 -1.88 -7.04
C SER A 37 17.06 -2.61 -6.97
N LEU A 38 16.44 -2.67 -5.79
CA LEU A 38 15.14 -3.32 -5.57
C LEU A 38 13.95 -2.35 -5.63
N LYS A 39 14.17 -1.12 -6.07
CA LYS A 39 13.07 -0.18 -6.30
C LYS A 39 12.28 -0.57 -7.54
N HIS A 40 10.96 -0.62 -7.39
CA HIS A 40 10.02 -0.78 -8.50
C HIS A 40 9.36 0.57 -8.77
N PHE A 41 9.44 1.02 -10.02
CA PHE A 41 8.89 2.31 -10.44
C PHE A 41 7.64 2.08 -11.28
N GLY A 42 6.56 2.80 -10.95
CA GLY A 42 5.39 2.87 -11.81
C GLY A 42 5.67 3.70 -13.05
N VAL A 43 4.99 3.36 -14.16
CA VAL A 43 5.09 4.13 -15.42
C VAL A 43 4.27 5.42 -15.34
N SER A 44 3.10 5.37 -14.71
CA SER A 44 2.21 6.51 -14.55
C SER A 44 1.24 6.30 -13.37
N ALA A 45 0.60 7.40 -12.94
CA ALA A 45 -0.50 7.38 -12.00
C ALA A 45 -1.60 8.33 -12.51
N TYR A 46 -2.85 7.88 -12.49
CA TYR A 46 -3.99 8.63 -13.01
C TYR A 46 -5.26 8.36 -12.21
N ARG A 47 -6.23 9.27 -12.33
CA ARG A 47 -7.56 9.14 -11.73
C ARG A 47 -8.52 8.51 -12.73
N ILE A 48 -9.32 7.57 -12.24
CA ILE A 48 -10.42 7.01 -13.00
C ILE A 48 -11.64 7.93 -12.83
N GLN A 49 -12.45 8.06 -13.88
CA GLN A 49 -13.73 8.77 -13.79
C GLN A 49 -14.62 8.12 -12.72
N SER A 50 -15.37 8.93 -11.98
CA SER A 50 -16.33 8.48 -10.96
C SER A 50 -17.61 7.90 -11.60
N ASP A 51 -17.43 6.99 -12.55
CA ASP A 51 -18.48 6.23 -13.23
C ASP A 51 -18.24 4.72 -13.01
N PRO A 52 -19.26 3.95 -12.59
CA PRO A 52 -19.09 2.52 -12.33
C PRO A 52 -18.55 1.73 -13.52
N LYS A 53 -18.97 2.05 -14.76
CA LYS A 53 -18.49 1.32 -15.95
C LYS A 53 -17.03 1.64 -16.22
N SER A 54 -16.59 2.89 -16.01
CA SER A 54 -15.18 3.28 -16.09
C SER A 54 -14.32 2.49 -15.09
N ILE A 55 -14.74 2.41 -13.83
CA ILE A 55 -14.01 1.69 -12.77
C ILE A 55 -13.97 0.18 -13.06
N MET A 56 -15.11 -0.42 -13.44
CA MET A 56 -15.16 -1.83 -13.81
C MET A 56 -14.25 -2.15 -15.01
N THR A 57 -14.23 -1.27 -16.02
CA THR A 57 -13.38 -1.43 -17.21
C THR A 57 -11.90 -1.38 -16.83
N GLU A 58 -11.52 -0.46 -15.95
CA GLU A 58 -10.14 -0.35 -15.46
C GLU A 58 -9.72 -1.61 -14.72
N ILE A 59 -10.55 -2.08 -13.78
CA ILE A 59 -10.27 -3.30 -13.02
C ILE A 59 -10.12 -4.51 -13.93
N TYR A 60 -11.02 -4.64 -14.91
CA TYR A 60 -10.99 -5.75 -15.85
C TYR A 60 -9.73 -5.76 -16.73
N ARG A 61 -9.24 -4.59 -17.16
CA ARG A 61 -8.11 -4.48 -18.10
C ARG A 61 -6.75 -4.44 -17.41
N ASN A 62 -6.65 -3.71 -16.30
CA ASN A 62 -5.38 -3.32 -15.69
C ASN A 62 -5.21 -3.89 -14.26
N GLY A 63 -6.26 -4.45 -13.67
CA GLY A 63 -6.22 -5.07 -12.34
C GLY A 63 -6.71 -4.15 -11.21
N PRO A 64 -6.48 -4.53 -9.94
CA PRO A 64 -7.04 -3.82 -8.78
C PRO A 64 -6.68 -2.33 -8.74
N VAL A 65 -7.61 -1.54 -8.22
CA VAL A 65 -7.48 -0.08 -8.06
C VAL A 65 -7.66 0.30 -6.60
N GLU A 66 -7.08 1.43 -6.19
CA GLU A 66 -7.27 1.99 -4.85
C GLU A 66 -8.49 2.95 -4.84
N ALA A 67 -9.32 2.85 -3.81
CA ALA A 67 -10.47 3.73 -3.60
C ALA A 67 -10.63 4.07 -2.12
N ALA A 68 -11.28 5.20 -1.84
CA ALA A 68 -11.59 5.65 -0.49
C ALA A 68 -13.10 5.84 -0.33
N MET A 69 -13.60 5.56 0.87
CA MET A 69 -15.00 5.74 1.24
C MET A 69 -15.11 6.30 2.66
N VAL A 70 -16.24 6.93 2.96
CA VAL A 70 -16.56 7.36 4.33
C VAL A 70 -17.19 6.18 5.07
N VAL A 71 -16.62 5.84 6.22
CA VAL A 71 -17.12 4.77 7.11
C VAL A 71 -18.03 5.40 8.16
N TYR A 72 -19.21 4.82 8.38
CA TYR A 72 -20.18 5.21 9.41
C TYR A 72 -20.28 4.11 10.48
N GLU A 73 -20.70 4.47 11.70
CA GLU A 73 -20.95 3.56 12.82
C GLU A 73 -22.36 2.94 12.79
#